data_AF-A0A8T6A934-F1
#
_entry.id   AF-A0A8T6A934-F1
#
_cell.length_a   1.000
_cell.length_b   1.000
_cell.length_c   1.000
_cell.angle_alpha   90.00
_cell.angle_beta   90.00
_cell.angle_gamma   90.00
#
_symmetry.space_group_name_H-M   'P 1'
#
loop_
_entity.id
_entity.type
_entity.pdbx_description
1 polymer ?
#
loop_
_entity_poly.entity_id
_entity_poly.type
_entity_poly.pdbx_seq_one_letter_code
_entity_poly.pdbx_strand_id
1 'polypeptide(L)'
;MFGIIISVIVLITMGYLILKNYKPQVVLAAAGIFLMMCGVWLGFGGVLDPAKSSGYLIVDIYNEILRMLSNRIAGLGLSIMAVGGYARYMERIGASRAMVSLLSRPLKLIRSPYIILSATYVIGQIMAQFITSASG
;
A
#
# COMPACT_ATOMS: atom_id res chain seq x y z
N MET A 1 20.96 19.99 -11.22
CA MET A 1 21.80 19.61 -10.06
C MET A 1 21.18 20.05 -8.72
N PHE A 2 20.64 21.27 -8.59
CA PHE A 2 20.04 21.76 -7.33
C PHE A 2 18.90 20.88 -6.76
N GLY A 3 18.03 20.34 -7.62
CA GLY A 3 16.95 19.43 -7.19
C GLY A 3 17.43 18.10 -6.62
N ILE A 4 18.57 17.57 -7.10
CA ILE A 4 19.14 16.31 -6.58
C ILE A 4 19.66 16.52 -5.16
N ILE A 5 20.28 17.68 -4.90
CA ILE A 5 20.79 18.04 -3.56
C ILE A 5 19.63 18.17 -2.57
N ILE A 6 18.55 18.83 -2.96
CA ILE A 6 17.34 18.96 -2.14
C ILE A 6 16.72 17.59 -1.83
N SER A 7 16.61 16.71 -2.84
CA SER A 7 16.07 15.37 -2.65
C SER A 7 16.90 14.52 -1.68
N VAL A 8 18.24 14.63 -1.72
CA VAL A 8 19.12 13.90 -0.79
C VAL A 8 18.96 14.41 0.65
N ILE A 9 18.86 15.74 0.85
CA ILE A 9 18.63 16.32 2.18
C ILE A 9 17.29 15.86 2.76
N VAL A 10 16.23 15.84 1.94
CA VAL A 10 14.90 15.37 2.35
C VAL A 10 14.94 13.88 2.70
N LEU A 11 15.68 13.06 1.94
CA LEU A 11 15.80 11.63 2.17
C LEU A 11 16.52 11.31 3.49
N ILE A 12 17.61 12.02 3.79
CA ILE A 12 18.33 11.90 5.07
C ILE A 12 17.42 12.33 6.24
N THR A 13 16.71 13.44 6.09
CA THR A 13 15.80 13.96 7.11
C THR A 13 14.66 12.98 7.38
N MET A 14 14.06 12.43 6.33
CA MET A 14 13.00 11.42 6.41
C MET A 14 13.49 10.13 7.09
N GLY A 15 14.68 9.65 6.71
CA GLY A 15 15.31 8.49 7.35
C GLY A 15 15.50 8.71 8.85
N TYR A 16 15.94 9.90 9.25
CA TYR A 16 16.08 10.26 10.66
C TYR A 16 14.73 10.33 11.41
N LEU A 17 13.68 10.88 10.79
CA LEU A 17 12.34 10.89 11.40
C LEU A 17 11.76 9.48 11.56
N ILE A 18 12.01 8.55 10.63
CA ILE A 18 11.57 7.16 10.76
C ILE A 18 12.30 6.46 11.91
N LEU A 19 13.61 6.67 12.05
CA LEU A 19 14.41 6.15 13.16
C LEU A 19 13.94 6.68 14.53
N LYS A 20 13.36 7.89 14.56
CA LYS A 20 12.82 8.52 15.77
C LYS A 20 11.38 8.05 16.10
N ASN A 21 10.95 6.89 15.61
CA ASN A 21 9.64 6.27 15.84
C ASN A 21 8.44 7.10 15.38
N TYR A 22 8.60 8.02 14.43
CA TYR A 22 7.45 8.63 13.77
C TYR A 22 6.82 7.65 12.79
N LYS A 23 5.48 7.72 12.64
CA LYS A 23 4.74 6.87 11.70
C LYS A 23 5.29 7.07 10.27
N PRO A 24 5.91 6.06 9.64
CA PRO A 24 6.57 6.23 8.34
C PRO A 24 5.64 6.73 7.25
N GLN A 25 4.37 6.35 7.29
CA GLN A 25 3.34 6.78 6.34
C GLN A 25 3.18 8.30 6.31
N VAL A 26 3.11 8.95 7.48
CA VAL A 26 2.90 10.40 7.58
C VAL A 26 4.18 11.14 7.19
N VAL A 27 5.33 10.63 7.62
CA VAL A 27 6.64 11.22 7.31
C VAL A 27 6.92 11.18 5.81
N LEU A 28 6.66 10.04 5.16
CA LEU A 28 6.86 9.85 3.73
C LEU A 28 5.86 10.68 2.91
N ALA A 29 4.61 10.78 3.35
CA ALA A 29 3.60 11.63 2.72
C ALA A 29 3.97 13.12 2.80
N ALA A 30 4.38 13.59 3.98
CA ALA A 30 4.82 14.98 4.16
C ALA A 30 6.06 15.31 3.32
N ALA A 31 7.03 14.39 3.26
CA ALA A 31 8.21 14.52 2.40
C ALA A 31 7.83 14.58 0.90
N GLY A 32 6.85 13.76 0.47
CA GLY A 32 6.33 13.79 -0.90
C GLY A 32 5.67 15.12 -1.26
N ILE A 33 4.83 15.66 -0.37
CA ILE A 33 4.19 16.97 -0.57
C ILE A 33 5.23 18.09 -0.62
N PHE A 34 6.25 18.02 0.25
CA PHE A 34 7.36 18.98 0.26
C PHE A 34 8.17 18.93 -1.05
N LEU A 35 8.49 17.73 -1.54
CA LEU A 35 9.19 17.56 -2.82
C LEU A 35 8.35 18.03 -4.01
N MET A 36 7.03 17.84 -4.00
CA MET A 36 6.13 18.39 -5.03
C MET A 36 6.16 19.93 -5.02
N MET A 37 6.15 20.57 -3.86
CA MET A 37 6.28 22.04 -3.75
C MET A 37 7.65 22.53 -4.27
N CYS A 38 8.75 21.89 -3.88
CA CYS A 38 10.08 22.22 -4.37
C CYS A 38 10.23 21.97 -5.89
N GLY A 39 9.57 20.94 -6.42
CA GLY A 39 9.55 20.62 -7.83
C GLY A 39 8.94 21.72 -8.69
N VAL A 40 7.83 22.33 -8.24
CA VAL A 40 7.24 23.47 -8.95
C VAL A 40 8.13 24.70 -8.86
N TRP A 41 8.76 24.94 -7.69
CA TRP A 41 9.65 26.08 -7.49
C TRP A 41 10.92 26.03 -8.36
N LEU A 42 11.40 24.83 -8.67
CA LEU A 42 12.58 24.60 -9.52
C LEU A 42 12.26 24.55 -11.03
N GLY A 43 11.01 24.80 -11.43
CA GLY A 43 10.64 24.96 -12.84
C GLY A 43 10.67 23.68 -13.69
N PHE A 44 10.61 22.49 -13.07
CA PHE A 44 10.63 21.19 -13.79
C PHE A 44 9.31 20.83 -14.51
N GLY A 45 8.52 21.84 -14.89
CA GLY A 45 7.17 21.66 -15.43
C GLY A 45 6.12 21.58 -14.33
N GLY A 46 4.89 21.99 -14.65
CA GLY A 46 3.76 21.92 -13.73
C GLY A 46 3.53 20.48 -13.26
N VAL A 47 3.13 20.32 -12.00
CA VAL A 47 2.76 19.03 -11.39
C VAL A 47 1.63 18.32 -12.16
N LEU A 48 0.95 19.02 -13.06
CA LEU A 48 -0.10 18.54 -13.96
C LEU A 48 0.20 18.94 -15.42
N ASP A 49 -0.19 18.06 -16.35
CA ASP A 49 -0.26 18.36 -17.78
C ASP A 49 -1.08 19.65 -18.03
N PRO A 50 -0.67 20.52 -18.97
CA PRO A 50 -1.28 21.84 -19.19
C PRO A 50 -2.77 21.82 -19.56
N ALA A 51 -3.35 20.67 -19.88
CA ALA A 51 -4.77 20.49 -20.17
C ALA A 51 -5.67 20.35 -18.93
N LYS A 52 -5.10 20.17 -17.71
CA LYS A 52 -5.86 20.00 -16.45
C LYS A 52 -5.44 20.96 -15.33
N SER A 53 -4.60 21.94 -15.65
CA SER A 53 -4.14 22.92 -14.67
C SER A 53 -5.27 23.89 -14.33
N SER A 54 -5.54 24.06 -13.02
CA SER A 54 -6.53 25.01 -12.50
C SER A 54 -5.99 26.44 -12.41
N GLY A 55 -4.75 26.69 -12.88
CA GLY A 55 -4.09 28.00 -12.85
C GLY A 55 -3.51 28.39 -11.48
N TYR A 56 -3.81 27.65 -10.40
CA TYR A 56 -3.28 27.87 -9.06
C TYR A 56 -2.44 26.68 -8.58
N LEU A 57 -1.17 26.96 -8.26
CA LEU A 57 -0.14 25.99 -7.89
C LEU A 57 -0.52 25.08 -6.70
N ILE A 58 -1.24 25.63 -5.72
CA ILE A 58 -1.68 24.91 -4.51
C ILE A 58 -2.87 23.99 -4.81
N VAL A 59 -3.79 24.43 -5.69
CA VAL A 59 -4.97 23.66 -6.10
C VAL A 59 -4.55 22.48 -6.99
N ASP A 60 -3.53 22.68 -7.83
CA ASP A 60 -2.96 21.64 -8.68
C ASP A 60 -2.26 20.52 -7.89
N ILE A 61 -1.50 20.87 -6.85
CA ILE A 61 -0.89 19.88 -5.93
C ILE A 61 -1.98 19.09 -5.19
N TYR A 62 -3.01 19.77 -4.69
CA TYR A 62 -4.12 19.11 -4.00
C TYR A 62 -4.90 18.17 -4.93
N ASN A 63 -5.18 18.60 -6.15
CA ASN A 63 -5.86 17.78 -7.16
C ASN A 63 -5.06 16.54 -7.55
N GLU A 64 -3.73 16.64 -7.66
CA GLU A 64 -2.91 15.47 -7.99
C GLU A 64 -2.84 14.46 -6.83
N ILE A 65 -2.76 14.95 -5.59
CA ILE A 65 -2.84 14.09 -4.39
C ILE A 65 -4.20 13.38 -4.35
N LEU A 66 -5.30 14.11 -4.56
CA LEU A 66 -6.64 13.54 -4.64
C LEU A 66 -6.76 12.50 -5.75
N ARG A 67 -6.18 12.75 -6.92
CA ARG A 67 -6.19 11.82 -8.04
C ARG A 67 -5.43 10.53 -7.74
N MET A 68 -4.25 10.63 -7.12
CA MET A 68 -3.47 9.49 -6.68
C MET A 68 -4.20 8.67 -5.60
N LEU A 69 -4.79 9.33 -4.61
CA LEU A 69 -5.56 8.67 -3.56
C LEU A 69 -6.82 8.01 -4.13
N SER A 70 -7.56 8.71 -4.98
CA SER A 70 -8.77 8.18 -5.64
C SER A 70 -8.43 6.95 -6.49
N ASN A 71 -7.38 6.99 -7.30
CA ASN A 71 -6.95 5.84 -8.09
C ASN A 71 -6.55 4.63 -7.22
N ARG A 72 -5.85 4.87 -6.10
CA ARG A 72 -5.48 3.80 -5.16
C ARG A 72 -6.69 3.22 -4.43
N ILE A 73 -7.59 4.08 -3.95
CA ILE A 73 -8.83 3.67 -3.27
C ILE A 73 -9.74 2.94 -4.25
N ALA A 74 -9.85 3.40 -5.49
CA ALA A 74 -10.63 2.72 -6.52
C ALA A 74 -10.02 1.35 -6.83
N GLY A 75 -8.71 1.27 -7.12
CA GLY A 75 -8.06 -0.01 -7.45
C GLY A 75 -8.09 -1.01 -6.30
N LEU A 76 -7.54 -0.63 -5.14
CA LEU A 76 -7.47 -1.50 -3.96
C LEU A 76 -8.84 -1.74 -3.34
N GLY A 77 -9.71 -0.73 -3.30
CA GLY A 77 -11.06 -0.86 -2.77
C GLY A 77 -11.92 -1.79 -3.61
N LEU A 78 -11.83 -1.72 -4.94
CA LEU A 78 -12.53 -2.66 -5.82
C LEU A 78 -12.00 -4.08 -5.66
N SER A 79 -10.67 -4.28 -5.58
CA SER A 79 -10.10 -5.62 -5.40
C SER A 79 -10.50 -6.23 -4.06
N ILE A 80 -10.44 -5.46 -2.96
CA ILE A 80 -10.87 -5.91 -1.62
C ILE A 80 -12.37 -6.22 -1.61
N MET A 81 -13.21 -5.39 -2.25
CA MET A 81 -14.66 -5.63 -2.34
C MET A 81 -14.98 -6.91 -3.12
N ALA A 82 -14.25 -7.18 -4.21
CA ALA A 82 -14.41 -8.40 -4.98
C ALA A 82 -14.00 -9.64 -4.17
N VAL A 83 -12.85 -9.62 -3.51
CA VAL A 83 -12.37 -10.72 -2.66
C VAL A 83 -13.30 -10.95 -1.47
N GLY A 84 -13.74 -9.88 -0.80
CA GLY A 84 -14.70 -9.96 0.30
C GLY A 84 -16.08 -10.48 -0.14
N GLY A 85 -16.54 -10.07 -1.32
CA GLY A 85 -17.77 -10.57 -1.94
C GLY A 85 -17.67 -12.06 -2.26
N TYR A 86 -16.55 -12.51 -2.83
CA TYR A 86 -16.27 -13.92 -3.08
C TYR A 86 -16.24 -14.73 -1.79
N ALA A 87 -15.53 -14.26 -0.76
CA ALA A 87 -15.44 -14.94 0.53
C ALA A 87 -16.82 -15.12 1.17
N ARG A 88 -17.65 -14.05 1.18
CA ARG A 88 -19.01 -14.10 1.71
C ARG A 88 -19.91 -15.04 0.91
N TYR A 89 -19.78 -15.03 -0.42
CA TYR A 89 -20.52 -15.93 -1.29
C TYR A 89 -20.15 -17.39 -0.99
N MET A 90 -18.86 -17.73 -0.96
CA MET A 90 -18.35 -19.08 -0.63
C MET A 90 -18.77 -19.57 0.75
N GLU A 91 -18.87 -18.67 1.73
CA GLU A 91 -19.40 -19.01 3.05
C GLU A 91 -20.90 -19.33 3.00
N ARG A 92 -21.69 -18.57 2.23
CA ARG A 92 -23.14 -18.74 2.13
C ARG A 92 -23.55 -20.06 1.47
N ILE A 93 -22.80 -20.53 0.46
CA ILE A 93 -23.01 -21.87 -0.14
C ILE A 93 -22.39 -23.01 0.69
N GLY A 94 -21.72 -22.72 1.81
CA GLY A 94 -21.13 -23.73 2.69
C GLY A 94 -19.83 -24.35 2.19
N ALA A 95 -19.33 -23.94 1.03
CA ALA A 95 -18.08 -24.44 0.43
C ALA A 95 -16.86 -24.17 1.33
N SER A 96 -16.80 -22.99 1.96
CA SER A 96 -15.75 -22.64 2.91
C SER A 96 -15.69 -23.63 4.10
N ARG A 97 -16.85 -23.99 4.66
CA ARG A 97 -16.93 -24.96 5.79
C ARG A 97 -16.52 -26.37 5.36
N ALA A 98 -16.93 -26.80 4.17
CA ALA A 98 -16.52 -28.09 3.61
C ALA A 98 -15.00 -28.16 3.42
N MET A 99 -14.39 -27.12 2.85
CA MET A 99 -12.94 -27.03 2.64
C MET A 99 -12.17 -27.06 3.97
N VAL A 100 -12.60 -26.29 4.97
CA VAL A 100 -11.99 -26.31 6.32
C VAL A 100 -12.12 -27.68 6.98
N SER A 101 -13.26 -28.37 6.80
CA SER A 101 -13.45 -29.73 7.35
C SER A 101 -12.50 -30.76 6.73
N LEU A 102 -12.21 -30.65 5.43
CA LEU A 102 -11.27 -31.52 4.72
C LEU A 102 -9.83 -31.24 5.15
N LEU A 103 -9.44 -29.96 5.23
CA LEU A 103 -8.09 -29.55 5.59
C LEU A 103 -7.77 -29.76 7.08
N SER A 104 -8.78 -29.69 7.96
CA SER A 104 -8.59 -29.94 9.40
C SER A 104 -8.37 -31.41 9.76
N ARG A 105 -8.77 -32.37 8.91
CA ARG A 105 -8.53 -33.81 9.14
C ARG A 105 -7.04 -34.17 9.18
N PRO A 106 -6.20 -33.84 8.17
CA PRO A 106 -4.77 -34.11 8.22
C PRO A 106 -4.04 -33.22 9.23
N LEU A 107 -4.50 -31.98 9.45
CA LEU A 107 -3.86 -31.06 10.40
C LEU A 107 -4.00 -31.50 11.87
N LYS A 108 -5.12 -32.15 12.24
CA LYS A 108 -5.31 -32.71 13.60
C LYS A 108 -4.33 -33.84 13.93
N LEU A 109 -3.68 -34.44 12.93
CA LEU A 109 -2.64 -35.44 13.14
C LEU A 109 -1.36 -34.82 13.75
N ILE A 110 -1.13 -33.53 13.52
CA ILE A 110 0.01 -32.78 14.05
C ILE A 110 -0.40 -32.17 15.40
N ARG A 111 0.01 -32.80 16.49
CA ARG A 111 -0.32 -32.37 17.87
C ARG A 111 0.37 -31.08 18.32
N SER A 112 1.46 -30.66 17.67
CA SER A 112 2.25 -29.49 18.09
C SER A 112 1.79 -28.21 17.38
N PRO A 113 1.17 -27.25 18.09
CA PRO A 113 0.72 -26.00 17.50
C PRO A 113 1.87 -25.12 16.96
N TYR A 114 3.08 -25.25 17.52
CA TYR A 114 4.25 -24.51 17.05
C TYR A 114 4.74 -24.97 15.67
N ILE A 115 4.62 -26.27 15.36
CA ILE A 115 4.97 -26.79 14.04
C ILE A 115 4.01 -26.24 12.99
N ILE A 116 2.71 -26.19 13.30
CA ILE A 116 1.68 -25.62 12.42
C ILE A 116 1.94 -24.13 12.18
N LEU A 117 2.29 -23.37 13.23
CA LEU A 117 2.62 -21.96 13.12
C LEU A 117 3.82 -21.71 12.20
N SER A 118 4.90 -22.48 12.38
CA SER A 118 6.11 -22.36 11.57
C SER A 118 5.87 -22.73 10.10
N ALA A 119 5.11 -23.81 9.83
CA ALA A 119 4.75 -24.20 8.47
C ALA A 119 3.86 -23.16 7.78
N THR A 120 2.89 -22.60 8.50
CA THR A 120 2.01 -21.54 7.99
C THR A 120 2.80 -20.27 7.68
N TYR A 121 3.80 -19.93 8.50
CA TYR A 121 4.69 -18.80 8.26
C TYR A 121 5.50 -18.99 6.97
N VAL A 122 6.11 -20.16 6.76
CA VAL A 122 6.88 -20.45 5.54
C VAL A 122 5.99 -20.40 4.29
N ILE A 123 4.80 -21.02 4.35
CA ILE A 123 3.83 -20.95 3.25
C ILE A 123 3.39 -19.50 3.00
N GLY A 124 3.14 -18.74 4.06
CA GLY A 124 2.78 -17.32 3.97
C GLY A 124 3.87 -16.47 3.31
N GLN A 125 5.15 -16.72 3.61
CA GLN A 125 6.28 -16.03 2.99
C GLN A 125 6.43 -16.37 1.50
N ILE A 126 6.23 -17.64 1.12
CA ILE A 126 6.23 -18.05 -0.30
C ILE A 126 5.07 -17.36 -1.03
N MET A 127 3.87 -17.34 -0.43
CA MET A 127 2.70 -16.65 -1.02
C MET A 127 2.91 -15.14 -1.12
N ALA A 128 3.56 -14.51 -0.14
CA ALA A 128 3.88 -13.08 -0.15
C ALA A 128 4.84 -12.68 -1.28
N GLN A 129 5.62 -13.62 -1.83
CA GLN A 129 6.43 -13.36 -3.03
C GLN A 129 5.57 -13.28 -4.30
N PHE A 130 4.48 -14.05 -4.37
CA PHE A 130 3.58 -14.08 -5.53
C PHE A 130 2.47 -13.02 -5.42
N ILE A 131 1.99 -12.73 -4.21
CA ILE A 131 0.97 -11.73 -3.93
C ILE A 131 1.69 -10.43 -3.54
N THR A 132 1.93 -9.56 -4.52
CA THR A 132 2.69 -8.31 -4.35
C THR A 132 1.94 -7.26 -3.51
N SER A 133 0.65 -7.48 -3.21
CA SER A 133 -0.19 -6.54 -2.45
C SER A 133 -0.64 -7.15 -1.13
N ALA A 134 -0.26 -6.54 -0.01
CA ALA A 134 -0.63 -6.97 1.35
C ALA A 134 -2.14 -6.97 1.65
N SER A 135 -2.96 -6.48 0.72
CA SER A 135 -4.42 -6.37 0.84
C SER A 135 -5.20 -7.22 -0.16
N GLY A 136 -4.51 -7.95 -1.04
CA GLY A 136 -5.10 -8.76 -2.12
C GLY A 136 -5.11 -10.25 -1.81
#